data_AF-A0A450T1D9-F1
#
_entry.id   AF-A0A450T1D9-F1
#
_cell.length_a   1.000
_cell.length_b   1.000
_cell.length_c   1.000
_cell.angle_alpha   90.00
_cell.angle_beta   90.00
_cell.angle_gamma   90.00
#
_symmetry.space_group_name_H-M   'P 1'
#
loop_
_entity.id
_entity.type
_entity.pdbx_description
1 polymer ?
#
loop_
_entity_poly.entity_id
_entity_poly.type
_entity_poly.pdbx_seq_one_letter_code
_entity_poly.pdbx_strand_id
1 'polypeptide(L)'
;MAKSKNKSKKTTNQRRKAIKRPIRSVREWIGGRVAFPVHLIDGDEPACPEVILWLESPGDLIVFHELVEHGEQCVSFDGQPVSFGNTLLAAMESPIIGRPRRPTRIRVADVVLAEEIREVAPDIEIKIAPTPELNAVIDFFMEQAGDGIDVENQQSHFQNGRISEPSVDQLFHTARRLYLAAPWKKIRSDRQVLLLDVPALEVENFCVSIIGIAGERMGLVLYPSVAGFSRFLDFLAENADGFDLDSVDMGTSMLTLNFHRATDLPQSLRHEAAKHGWPVADTNAYPLVTHYQPDRIPKPPTEREVRIVSVCAAALTDFFDKHAELLRAGYPADPFTASFTTEDGIEARLTFPDKASLPADMVDETLDDSLTHPLGEDTSEDLSDKMFSDTLPREEQSRIVLQFKDNHYSAWPDQPLPALNGETPRKAVKTNMGRRQVTLLLKDFEKTEAQQPESARYDFSGLRAELGIEDDPASRE
;
A
#
# COMPACT_ATOMS: atom_id res chain seq x y z
N MET A 1 -92.47 -42.69 2.05
CA MET A 1 -91.22 -42.99 2.80
C MET A 1 -90.08 -42.32 2.06
N ALA A 2 -89.08 -41.64 2.60
CA ALA A 2 -88.89 -40.87 3.81
C ALA A 2 -87.59 -40.07 3.56
N LYS A 3 -87.63 -38.75 3.77
CA LYS A 3 -86.51 -37.79 4.03
C LYS A 3 -85.38 -37.71 2.97
N SER A 4 -85.07 -36.57 2.38
CA SER A 4 -84.51 -35.41 3.09
C SER A 4 -84.68 -34.08 2.34
N LYS A 5 -84.82 -33.02 3.12
CA LYS A 5 -85.15 -31.64 2.72
C LYS A 5 -83.90 -30.85 2.28
N ASN A 6 -84.08 -30.18 1.16
CA ASN A 6 -83.90 -28.75 0.89
C ASN A 6 -82.76 -27.92 1.53
N LYS A 7 -81.99 -27.31 0.61
CA LYS A 7 -81.26 -26.03 0.61
C LYS A 7 -81.38 -25.12 1.85
N SER A 8 -80.22 -24.68 2.35
CA SER A 8 -79.68 -23.31 2.15
C SER A 8 -78.70 -22.93 3.26
N LYS A 9 -77.47 -22.53 2.89
CA LYS A 9 -76.82 -21.33 3.43
C LYS A 9 -75.56 -20.98 2.63
N LYS A 10 -75.53 -19.72 2.18
CA LYS A 10 -74.36 -18.97 1.69
C LYS A 10 -73.21 -19.08 2.71
N THR A 11 -71.95 -19.12 2.26
CA THR A 11 -70.96 -18.03 2.44
C THR A 11 -69.55 -18.46 2.01
N THR A 12 -68.94 -17.61 1.18
CA THR A 12 -67.53 -17.18 1.21
C THR A 12 -66.45 -18.26 1.07
N ASN A 13 -65.97 -18.38 -0.17
CA ASN A 13 -64.82 -19.18 -0.56
C ASN A 13 -63.52 -18.50 -0.07
N GLN A 14 -63.07 -18.82 1.16
CA GLN A 14 -61.75 -18.42 1.65
C GLN A 14 -60.68 -19.35 1.05
N ARG A 15 -60.03 -18.86 -0.01
CA ARG A 15 -58.72 -19.38 -0.47
C ARG A 15 -57.72 -19.26 0.68
N ARG A 16 -57.29 -20.39 1.25
CA ARG A 16 -56.11 -20.47 2.10
C ARG A 16 -54.89 -20.04 1.29
N LYS A 17 -54.45 -18.79 1.45
CA LYS A 17 -53.13 -18.34 1.00
C LYS A 17 -52.09 -19.07 1.85
N ALA A 18 -51.30 -19.91 1.22
CA ALA A 18 -50.06 -20.42 1.79
C ALA A 18 -49.18 -19.21 2.16
N ILE A 19 -48.90 -19.05 3.44
CA ILE A 19 -47.93 -18.08 3.93
C ILE A 19 -46.56 -18.56 3.44
N LYS A 20 -46.02 -17.91 2.40
CA LYS A 20 -44.62 -18.07 2.03
C LYS A 20 -43.79 -17.63 3.24
N ARG A 21 -43.08 -18.57 3.87
CA ARG A 21 -42.04 -18.26 4.84
C ARG A 21 -41.01 -17.34 4.15
N PRO A 22 -40.57 -16.23 4.77
CA PRO A 22 -39.50 -15.43 4.21
C PRO A 22 -38.23 -16.28 4.18
N ILE A 23 -37.56 -16.31 3.04
CA ILE A 23 -36.20 -16.85 2.92
C ILE A 23 -35.35 -15.97 3.85
N ARG A 24 -34.80 -16.51 4.95
CA ARG A 24 -33.81 -15.80 5.75
C ARG A 24 -32.62 -15.55 4.81
N SER A 25 -32.41 -14.31 4.39
CA SER A 25 -31.15 -13.91 3.77
C SER A 25 -30.05 -14.26 4.76
N VAL A 26 -29.18 -15.20 4.39
CA VAL A 26 -27.98 -15.49 5.18
C VAL A 26 -27.15 -14.21 5.20
N ARG A 27 -26.92 -13.65 6.39
CA ARG A 27 -25.99 -12.53 6.58
C ARG A 27 -24.67 -13.15 6.96
N GLU A 28 -23.76 -13.21 6.00
CA GLU A 28 -22.39 -13.64 6.21
C GLU A 28 -21.57 -12.42 6.62
N TRP A 29 -20.77 -12.55 7.67
CA TRP A 29 -19.71 -11.58 7.96
C TRP A 29 -18.37 -12.17 7.57
N ILE A 30 -17.53 -11.37 6.94
CA ILE A 30 -16.20 -11.72 6.47
C ILE A 30 -15.22 -10.94 7.34
N GLY A 31 -14.29 -11.62 7.99
CA GLY A 31 -13.35 -11.01 8.92
C GLY A 31 -11.91 -11.37 8.60
N GLY A 32 -10.98 -10.48 8.91
CA GLY A 32 -9.55 -10.74 8.72
C GLY A 32 -8.66 -9.60 9.19
N ARG A 33 -7.37 -9.92 9.27
CA ARG A 33 -6.27 -8.96 9.42
C ARG A 33 -5.65 -8.78 8.04
N VAL A 34 -5.55 -7.54 7.57
CA VAL A 34 -4.97 -7.24 6.26
C VAL A 34 -3.91 -6.16 6.44
N ALA A 35 -2.77 -6.32 5.78
CA ALA A 35 -1.74 -5.28 5.75
C ALA A 35 -2.32 -4.02 5.10
N PHE A 36 -2.12 -2.87 5.75
CA PHE A 36 -2.54 -1.60 5.21
C PHE A 36 -1.33 -0.93 4.55
N PRO A 37 -1.39 -0.63 3.24
CA PRO A 37 -0.22 -0.22 2.45
C PRO A 37 0.12 1.27 2.65
N VAL A 38 -0.05 1.77 3.88
CA VAL A 38 0.40 3.10 4.31
C VAL A 38 1.40 2.92 5.43
N HIS A 39 2.61 3.46 5.24
CA HIS A 39 3.61 3.45 6.30
C HIS A 39 3.23 4.48 7.35
N LEU A 40 2.96 4.03 8.58
CA LEU A 40 2.85 4.93 9.70
C LEU A 40 4.26 5.29 10.18
N ILE A 41 4.51 6.59 10.25
CA ILE A 41 5.80 7.16 10.64
C ILE A 41 5.66 7.59 12.10
N ASP A 42 5.69 6.63 13.01
CA ASP A 42 5.79 6.87 14.45
C ASP A 42 7.08 6.20 14.97
N GLY A 43 8.18 6.97 15.05
CA GLY A 43 9.51 6.49 15.45
C GLY A 43 10.57 6.39 14.33
N ASP A 44 11.70 5.76 14.64
CA ASP A 44 12.89 5.65 13.76
C ASP A 44 12.67 4.67 12.59
N GLU A 45 11.85 3.63 12.78
CA GLU A 45 11.52 2.65 11.75
C GLU A 45 10.09 2.82 11.23
N PRO A 46 9.88 3.02 9.91
CA PRO A 46 8.55 2.98 9.34
C PRO A 46 7.94 1.58 9.45
N ALA A 47 6.73 1.49 10.00
CA ALA A 47 5.97 0.26 10.12
C ALA A 47 4.73 0.31 9.22
N CYS A 48 4.46 -0.78 8.50
CA CYS A 48 3.16 -0.99 7.89
C CYS A 48 2.21 -1.46 9.00
N PRO A 49 1.12 -0.74 9.30
CA PRO A 49 0.10 -1.26 10.19
C PRO A 49 -0.70 -2.37 9.50
N GLU A 50 -1.42 -3.12 10.31
CA GLU A 50 -2.51 -3.96 9.82
C GLU A 50 -3.85 -3.32 10.18
N VAL A 51 -4.88 -3.68 9.44
CA VAL A 51 -6.26 -3.36 9.77
C VAL A 51 -7.01 -4.65 10.04
N ILE A 52 -7.67 -4.70 11.20
CA ILE A 52 -8.71 -5.69 11.49
C ILE A 52 -10.00 -5.21 10.82
N LEU A 53 -10.57 -5.99 9.91
CA LEU A 53 -11.81 -5.65 9.21
C LEU A 53 -12.92 -6.66 9.49
N TRP A 54 -14.16 -6.16 9.58
CA TRP A 54 -15.38 -6.95 9.49
C TRP A 54 -16.31 -6.39 8.43
N LEU A 55 -16.67 -7.23 7.45
CA LEU A 55 -17.50 -6.89 6.30
C LEU A 55 -18.80 -7.71 6.30
N GLU A 56 -19.96 -7.09 6.12
CA GLU A 56 -21.26 -7.78 5.99
C GLU A 56 -21.66 -7.99 4.53
N SER A 57 -21.78 -9.25 4.12
CA SER A 57 -22.25 -9.68 2.79
C SER A 57 -23.74 -10.08 2.82
N PRO A 58 -24.54 -9.82 1.75
CA PRO A 58 -24.19 -9.33 0.41
C PRO A 58 -24.21 -7.80 0.25
N GLY A 59 -24.16 -7.06 1.35
CA GLY A 59 -24.22 -5.59 1.32
C GLY A 59 -22.85 -4.90 1.24
N ASP A 60 -21.77 -5.68 1.33
CA ASP A 60 -20.37 -5.27 1.45
C ASP A 60 -20.18 -4.07 2.40
N LEU A 61 -20.87 -4.14 3.54
CA LEU A 61 -20.84 -3.08 4.54
C LEU A 61 -19.69 -3.30 5.52
N ILE A 62 -18.76 -2.36 5.62
CA ILE A 62 -17.75 -2.37 6.68
C ILE A 62 -18.47 -2.11 8.01
N VAL A 63 -18.62 -3.15 8.82
CA VAL A 63 -19.28 -3.05 10.13
C VAL A 63 -18.29 -2.75 11.24
N PHE A 64 -17.00 -2.97 11.01
CA PHE A 64 -15.93 -2.60 11.94
C PHE A 64 -14.59 -2.50 11.20
N HIS A 65 -13.75 -1.58 11.64
CA HIS A 65 -12.33 -1.54 11.31
C HIS A 65 -11.53 -1.06 12.53
N GLU A 66 -10.30 -1.56 12.69
CA GLU A 66 -9.35 -1.09 13.69
C GLU A 66 -7.93 -1.20 13.15
N LEU A 67 -7.16 -0.12 13.25
CA LEU A 67 -5.75 -0.08 12.92
C LEU A 67 -4.94 -0.64 14.10
N VAL A 68 -4.07 -1.61 13.82
CA VAL A 68 -3.18 -2.25 14.79
C VAL A 68 -1.75 -2.26 14.26
N GLU A 69 -0.79 -2.35 15.18
CA GLU A 69 0.61 -2.57 14.82
C GLU A 69 0.78 -3.95 14.15
N HIS A 70 1.70 -4.04 13.20
CA HIS A 70 2.05 -5.31 12.57
C HIS A 70 2.88 -6.18 13.52
N GLY A 71 2.51 -7.46 13.63
CA GLY A 71 3.22 -8.42 14.48
C GLY A 71 2.34 -9.57 14.97
N GLU A 72 2.97 -10.52 15.67
CA GLU A 72 2.30 -11.70 16.23
C GLU A 72 1.27 -11.34 17.31
N GLN A 73 1.51 -10.26 18.06
CA GLN A 73 0.58 -9.73 19.05
C GLN A 73 -0.16 -8.53 18.46
N CYS A 74 -1.48 -8.64 18.35
CA CYS A 74 -2.32 -7.49 18.00
C CYS A 74 -2.26 -6.46 19.14
N VAL A 75 -1.69 -5.29 18.85
CA VAL A 75 -1.62 -4.17 19.79
C VAL A 75 -2.11 -2.91 19.06
N SER A 76 -2.97 -2.14 19.71
CA SER A 76 -3.40 -0.83 19.22
C SER A 76 -2.28 0.20 19.38
N PHE A 77 -2.35 1.31 18.66
CA PHE A 77 -1.35 2.39 18.72
C PHE A 77 -1.19 3.06 20.11
N ASP A 78 -2.11 2.83 21.05
CA ASP A 78 -1.99 3.25 22.45
C ASP A 78 -1.39 2.16 23.37
N GLY A 79 -0.85 1.09 22.79
CA GLY A 79 -0.17 0.00 23.48
C GLY A 79 -1.09 -1.01 24.17
N GLN A 80 -2.39 -1.03 23.85
CA GLN A 80 -3.32 -2.00 24.43
C GLN A 80 -3.42 -3.28 23.59
N PRO A 81 -3.45 -4.47 24.20
CA PRO A 81 -3.69 -5.70 23.47
C PRO A 81 -5.09 -5.70 22.83
N VAL A 82 -5.14 -5.96 21.53
CA VAL A 82 -6.39 -6.10 20.76
C VAL A 82 -6.63 -7.60 20.51
N SER A 83 -7.81 -8.12 20.81
CA SER A 83 -8.18 -9.50 20.45
C SER A 83 -9.09 -9.49 19.25
N PHE A 84 -8.78 -10.33 18.25
CA PHE A 84 -9.59 -10.43 17.05
C PHE A 84 -11.01 -10.90 17.38
N GLY A 85 -11.16 -11.86 18.29
CA GLY A 85 -12.49 -12.28 18.80
C GLY A 85 -13.27 -11.12 19.46
N ASN A 86 -12.60 -10.26 20.23
CA ASN A 86 -13.28 -9.11 20.86
C ASN A 86 -13.73 -8.06 19.83
N THR A 87 -12.99 -7.86 18.73
CA THR A 87 -13.42 -6.96 17.65
C THR A 87 -14.72 -7.43 17.00
N LEU A 88 -14.96 -8.73 16.90
CA LEU A 88 -16.24 -9.28 16.43
C LEU A 88 -17.39 -8.91 17.37
N LEU A 89 -17.19 -9.04 18.69
CA LEU A 89 -18.19 -8.68 19.68
C LEU A 89 -18.50 -7.18 19.62
N ALA A 90 -17.47 -6.35 19.49
CA ALA A 90 -17.60 -4.91 19.29
C ALA A 90 -18.39 -4.58 18.02
N ALA A 91 -18.10 -5.25 16.90
CA ALA A 91 -18.83 -5.11 15.64
C ALA A 91 -20.31 -5.50 15.78
N MET A 92 -20.64 -6.53 16.57
CA MET A 92 -22.04 -6.94 16.82
C MET A 92 -22.80 -5.92 17.68
N GLU A 93 -22.14 -5.39 18.71
CA GLU A 93 -22.72 -4.47 19.68
C GLU A 93 -22.86 -3.05 19.14
N SER A 94 -21.84 -2.55 18.44
CA SER A 94 -21.74 -1.18 17.94
C SER A 94 -21.12 -1.15 16.54
N PRO A 95 -21.81 -1.68 15.50
CA PRO A 95 -21.29 -1.62 14.15
C PRO A 95 -21.16 -0.18 13.68
N ILE A 96 -20.09 0.13 12.92
CA ILE A 96 -19.84 1.44 12.30
C ILE A 96 -21.08 1.93 11.54
N ILE A 97 -21.76 1.00 10.88
CA ILE A 97 -22.91 1.26 10.04
C ILE A 97 -24.11 0.43 10.47
N GLY A 98 -25.27 1.08 10.59
CA GLY A 98 -26.55 0.45 10.91
C GLY A 98 -26.72 0.11 12.39
N ARG A 99 -27.73 -0.72 12.70
CA ARG A 99 -28.08 -1.09 14.09
C ARG A 99 -27.29 -2.31 14.57
N PRO A 100 -27.12 -2.47 15.89
CA PRO A 100 -26.52 -3.67 16.48
C PRO A 100 -27.18 -4.94 15.96
N ARG A 101 -26.36 -5.92 15.54
CA ARG A 101 -26.83 -7.14 14.87
C ARG A 101 -25.75 -8.22 14.88
N ARG A 102 -26.18 -9.48 14.73
CA ARG A 102 -25.28 -10.64 14.70
C ARG A 102 -25.30 -11.31 13.32
N PRO A 103 -24.16 -11.77 12.79
CA PRO A 103 -24.12 -12.62 11.61
C PRO A 103 -24.77 -13.98 11.84
N THR A 104 -25.20 -14.61 10.76
CA THR A 104 -25.63 -16.02 10.77
C THR A 104 -24.50 -16.98 10.43
N ARG A 105 -23.45 -16.48 9.79
CA ARG A 105 -22.23 -17.21 9.41
C ARG A 105 -21.06 -16.24 9.37
N ILE A 106 -19.88 -16.71 9.74
CA ILE A 106 -18.63 -15.97 9.64
C ILE A 106 -17.69 -16.69 8.66
N ARG A 107 -16.95 -15.93 7.87
CA ARG A 107 -15.84 -16.41 7.05
C ARG A 107 -14.55 -15.69 7.40
N VAL A 108 -13.48 -16.46 7.58
CA VAL A 108 -12.11 -15.98 7.81
C VAL A 108 -11.12 -16.84 7.02
N ALA A 109 -9.97 -16.30 6.64
CA ALA A 109 -8.95 -17.05 5.90
C ALA A 109 -8.05 -17.92 6.80
N ASP A 110 -7.88 -17.52 8.07
CA ASP A 110 -6.92 -18.12 9.01
C ASP A 110 -7.60 -18.99 10.07
N VAL A 111 -6.99 -20.15 10.37
CA VAL A 111 -7.42 -21.07 11.43
C VAL A 111 -7.26 -20.49 12.83
N VAL A 112 -6.21 -19.70 13.09
CA VAL A 112 -5.95 -19.05 14.38
C VAL A 112 -7.05 -18.03 14.68
N LEU A 113 -7.37 -17.18 13.71
CA LEU A 113 -8.49 -16.24 13.82
C LEU A 113 -9.83 -16.96 14.01
N ALA A 114 -10.01 -18.10 13.34
CA ALA A 114 -11.21 -18.93 13.52
C ALA A 114 -11.34 -19.49 14.95
N GLU A 115 -10.23 -19.91 15.59
CA GLU A 115 -10.27 -20.37 16.98
C GLU A 115 -10.62 -19.24 17.95
N GLU A 116 -10.05 -18.04 17.78
CA GLU A 116 -10.42 -16.87 18.60
C GLU A 116 -11.92 -16.56 18.53
N ILE A 117 -12.51 -16.65 17.33
CA ILE A 117 -13.96 -16.46 17.16
C ILE A 117 -14.75 -17.56 17.88
N ARG A 118 -14.30 -18.83 17.84
CA ARG A 118 -15.00 -19.95 18.49
C ARG A 118 -15.07 -19.78 20.01
N GLU A 119 -14.04 -19.19 20.62
CA GLU A 119 -14.02 -18.93 22.06
C GLU A 119 -15.09 -17.91 22.47
N VAL A 120 -15.26 -16.84 21.70
CA VAL A 120 -16.18 -15.74 22.03
C VAL A 120 -17.59 -15.91 21.47
N ALA A 121 -17.74 -16.69 20.41
CA ALA A 121 -19.00 -16.87 19.67
C ALA A 121 -19.20 -18.33 19.19
N PRO A 122 -19.31 -19.30 20.11
CA PRO A 122 -19.40 -20.73 19.77
C PRO A 122 -20.71 -21.11 19.05
N ASP A 123 -21.71 -20.23 19.05
CA ASP A 123 -23.03 -20.44 18.47
C ASP A 123 -23.11 -20.09 16.96
N ILE A 124 -22.07 -19.49 16.38
CA ILE A 124 -22.05 -19.03 14.99
C ILE A 124 -21.31 -20.03 14.10
N GLU A 125 -21.86 -20.32 12.91
CA GLU A 125 -21.19 -21.14 11.90
C GLU A 125 -19.95 -20.39 11.38
N ILE A 126 -18.76 -21.00 11.46
CA ILE A 126 -17.51 -20.43 10.96
C ILE A 126 -16.99 -21.25 9.79
N LYS A 127 -16.71 -20.58 8.68
CA LYS A 127 -16.13 -21.14 7.47
C LYS A 127 -14.71 -20.61 7.29
N ILE A 128 -13.73 -21.50 7.23
CA ILE A 128 -12.36 -21.14 6.85
C ILE A 128 -12.27 -21.18 5.33
N ALA A 129 -12.08 -20.02 4.69
CA ALA A 129 -11.99 -19.88 3.24
C ALA A 129 -11.39 -18.50 2.87
N PRO A 130 -10.80 -18.34 1.67
CA PRO A 130 -10.21 -17.07 1.23
C PRO A 130 -11.17 -15.88 1.38
N THR A 131 -10.62 -14.69 1.66
CA THR A 131 -11.36 -13.44 1.90
C THR A 131 -10.88 -12.29 0.99
N PRO A 132 -10.93 -12.44 -0.35
CA PRO A 132 -10.47 -11.41 -1.28
C PRO A 132 -11.25 -10.09 -1.15
N GLU A 133 -12.47 -10.13 -0.59
CA GLU A 133 -13.28 -8.94 -0.36
C GLU A 133 -12.64 -7.96 0.62
N LEU A 134 -11.79 -8.44 1.54
CA LEU A 134 -11.07 -7.57 2.46
C LEU A 134 -9.93 -6.81 1.77
N ASN A 135 -9.26 -7.42 0.78
CA ASN A 135 -8.23 -6.76 -0.01
C ASN A 135 -8.86 -5.62 -0.85
N ALA A 136 -9.99 -5.90 -1.51
CA ALA A 136 -10.71 -4.89 -2.29
C ALA A 136 -11.14 -3.66 -1.44
N VAL A 137 -11.41 -3.85 -0.15
CA VAL A 137 -11.70 -2.74 0.77
C VAL A 137 -10.45 -1.88 1.03
N ILE A 138 -9.28 -2.50 1.15
CA ILE A 138 -8.00 -1.83 1.35
C ILE A 138 -7.62 -1.04 0.08
N ASP A 139 -7.75 -1.67 -1.09
CA ASP A 139 -7.46 -1.04 -2.39
C ASP A 139 -8.32 0.22 -2.57
N PHE A 140 -9.61 0.15 -2.24
CA PHE A 140 -10.52 1.30 -2.25
C PHE A 140 -10.12 2.40 -1.26
N PHE A 141 -9.75 2.06 -0.01
CA PHE A 141 -9.30 3.07 0.95
C PHE A 141 -8.10 3.86 0.42
N MET A 142 -7.23 3.21 -0.35
CA MET A 142 -6.07 3.83 -0.96
C MET A 142 -6.41 4.69 -2.17
N GLU A 143 -7.28 4.21 -3.07
CA GLU A 143 -7.79 5.01 -4.19
C GLU A 143 -8.42 6.34 -3.72
N GLN A 144 -9.16 6.31 -2.60
CA GLN A 144 -9.76 7.51 -2.03
C GLN A 144 -8.75 8.39 -1.28
N ALA A 145 -7.68 7.80 -0.73
CA ALA A 145 -6.60 8.56 -0.10
C ALA A 145 -5.73 9.30 -1.14
N GLY A 146 -5.65 8.79 -2.37
CA GLY A 146 -4.84 9.33 -3.46
C GLY A 146 -5.17 10.78 -3.89
N ASP A 147 -6.41 11.25 -3.69
CA ASP A 147 -6.81 12.63 -4.02
C ASP A 147 -6.83 13.59 -2.80
N GLY A 148 -6.78 13.06 -1.58
CA GLY A 148 -6.95 13.84 -0.33
C GLY A 148 -5.67 13.97 0.52
N ILE A 149 -4.71 13.09 0.32
CA ILE A 149 -3.39 13.14 0.94
C ILE A 149 -2.40 13.41 -0.18
N ASP A 150 -1.78 14.59 -0.14
CA ASP A 150 -0.78 15.00 -1.12
C ASP A 150 0.55 14.26 -0.88
N VAL A 151 0.52 12.92 -0.98
CA VAL A 151 1.66 12.03 -0.67
C VAL A 151 2.82 12.33 -1.62
N GLU A 152 2.54 12.70 -2.86
CA GLU A 152 3.57 13.11 -3.84
C GLU A 152 4.24 14.44 -3.46
N ASN A 153 3.50 15.50 -3.08
CA ASN A 153 4.14 16.77 -2.71
C ASN A 153 4.67 16.83 -1.26
N GLN A 154 4.49 15.78 -0.46
CA GLN A 154 5.06 15.67 0.90
C GLN A 154 6.32 14.82 0.99
N GLN A 155 6.83 14.28 -0.12
CA GLN A 155 8.10 13.56 -0.11
C GLN A 155 9.27 14.49 0.24
N SER A 156 10.19 14.00 1.07
CA SER A 156 11.36 14.74 1.54
C SER A 156 12.57 13.79 1.60
N HIS A 157 13.75 14.26 1.19
CA HIS A 157 14.99 13.49 1.35
C HIS A 157 15.36 13.35 2.84
N PHE A 158 14.99 14.31 3.67
CA PHE A 158 15.09 14.19 5.13
C PHE A 158 14.09 13.22 5.75
N GLN A 159 13.14 12.68 4.98
CA GLN A 159 12.08 11.79 5.48
C GLN A 159 11.35 12.38 6.69
N ASN A 160 10.98 13.66 6.59
CA ASN A 160 10.36 14.46 7.65
C ASN A 160 11.25 14.64 8.89
N GLY A 161 12.57 14.66 8.71
CA GLY A 161 13.57 14.91 9.77
C GLY A 161 14.22 13.64 10.34
N ARG A 162 13.83 12.45 9.86
CA ARG A 162 14.42 11.17 10.28
C ARG A 162 15.80 10.91 9.69
N ILE A 163 16.12 11.55 8.57
CA ILE A 163 17.45 11.48 7.96
C ILE A 163 18.11 12.83 8.15
N SER A 164 19.28 12.82 8.78
CA SER A 164 20.01 14.05 9.07
C SER A 164 20.51 14.72 7.78
N GLU A 165 20.62 16.06 7.84
CA GLU A 165 21.16 16.83 6.72
C GLU A 165 22.56 16.40 6.27
N PRO A 166 23.51 16.11 7.17
CA PRO A 166 24.81 15.56 6.77
C PRO A 166 24.72 14.24 6.00
N SER A 167 23.79 13.35 6.37
CA SER A 167 23.60 12.06 5.69
C SER A 167 23.06 12.26 4.26
N VAL A 168 22.11 13.17 4.06
CA VAL A 168 21.60 13.49 2.71
C VAL A 168 22.64 14.23 1.88
N ASP A 169 23.35 15.20 2.46
CA ASP A 169 24.42 15.92 1.77
C ASP A 169 25.51 14.96 1.26
N GLN A 170 25.94 14.02 2.11
CA GLN A 170 26.91 13.00 1.75
C GLN A 170 26.40 12.08 0.63
N LEU A 171 25.11 11.69 0.67
CA LEU A 171 24.49 10.91 -0.39
C LEU A 171 24.58 11.63 -1.73
N PHE A 172 24.20 12.91 -1.80
CA PHE A 172 24.23 13.66 -3.07
C PHE A 172 25.67 13.82 -3.61
N HIS A 173 26.63 14.12 -2.74
CA HIS A 173 28.05 14.24 -3.15
C HIS A 173 28.61 12.91 -3.68
N THR A 174 28.38 11.81 -2.98
CA THR A 174 28.87 10.47 -3.38
C THR A 174 28.14 9.94 -4.61
N ALA A 175 26.82 10.12 -4.69
CA ALA A 175 26.03 9.71 -5.84
C ALA A 175 26.42 10.50 -7.10
N ARG A 176 26.69 11.80 -7.00
CA ARG A 176 27.24 12.58 -8.12
C ARG A 176 28.57 12.03 -8.61
N ARG A 177 29.48 11.68 -7.71
CA ARG A 177 30.78 11.07 -8.07
C ARG A 177 30.58 9.73 -8.79
N LEU A 178 29.71 8.87 -8.26
CA LEU A 178 29.37 7.58 -8.86
C LEU A 178 28.79 7.76 -10.28
N TYR A 179 27.86 8.69 -10.45
CA TYR A 179 27.23 8.96 -11.75
C TYR A 179 28.24 9.41 -12.80
N LEU A 180 29.14 10.32 -12.43
CA LEU A 180 30.21 10.77 -13.33
C LEU A 180 31.21 9.66 -13.65
N ALA A 181 31.49 8.76 -12.70
CA ALA A 181 32.35 7.60 -12.92
C ALA A 181 31.71 6.53 -13.82
N ALA A 182 30.37 6.52 -13.90
CA ALA A 182 29.53 5.69 -14.77
C ALA A 182 29.93 4.19 -14.77
N PRO A 183 29.85 3.50 -13.62
CA PRO A 183 30.27 2.09 -13.50
C PRO A 183 29.49 1.14 -14.42
N TRP A 184 28.22 1.41 -14.71
CA TRP A 184 27.38 0.68 -15.67
C TRP A 184 27.95 0.67 -17.11
N LYS A 185 28.85 1.61 -17.46
CA LYS A 185 29.57 1.59 -18.75
C LYS A 185 30.86 0.76 -18.72
N LYS A 186 31.22 0.21 -17.57
CA LYS A 186 32.50 -0.47 -17.31
C LYS A 186 32.34 -1.95 -16.94
N ILE A 187 31.15 -2.38 -16.52
CA ILE A 187 30.78 -3.77 -16.24
C ILE A 187 30.43 -4.54 -17.53
N ARG A 188 30.40 -5.87 -17.45
CA ARG A 188 30.02 -6.75 -18.59
C ARG A 188 28.54 -7.09 -18.66
N SER A 189 27.87 -7.14 -17.51
CA SER A 189 26.48 -7.56 -17.35
C SER A 189 25.98 -7.01 -16.01
N ASP A 190 24.68 -6.71 -15.91
CA ASP A 190 24.03 -6.25 -14.67
C ASP A 190 23.95 -7.38 -13.61
N ARG A 191 24.24 -8.64 -14.01
CA ARG A 191 24.44 -9.80 -13.13
C ARG A 191 25.85 -9.87 -12.54
N GLN A 192 26.77 -9.03 -13.00
CA GLN A 192 28.12 -8.93 -12.43
C GLN A 192 28.04 -8.22 -11.07
N VAL A 193 28.34 -8.94 -9.99
CA VAL A 193 28.19 -8.43 -8.63
C VAL A 193 29.51 -8.24 -7.89
N LEU A 194 29.47 -7.37 -6.89
CA LEU A 194 30.50 -7.20 -5.87
C LEU A 194 29.91 -7.53 -4.50
N LEU A 195 30.74 -7.93 -3.56
CA LEU A 195 30.35 -8.09 -2.15
C LEU A 195 30.83 -6.88 -1.35
N LEU A 196 29.97 -6.37 -0.48
CA LEU A 196 30.22 -5.21 0.36
C LEU A 196 30.22 -5.60 1.84
N ASP A 197 31.28 -5.21 2.54
CA ASP A 197 31.31 -5.18 4.00
C ASP A 197 31.51 -3.74 4.49
N VAL A 198 30.71 -3.34 5.47
CA VAL A 198 30.85 -2.06 6.19
C VAL A 198 30.64 -2.35 7.68
N PRO A 199 31.68 -2.76 8.42
CA PRO A 199 31.54 -3.19 9.81
C PRO A 199 30.91 -2.13 10.73
N ALA A 200 31.22 -0.85 10.52
CA ALA A 200 30.67 0.26 11.30
C ALA A 200 29.17 0.47 11.09
N LEU A 201 28.59 -0.11 10.03
CA LEU A 201 27.17 -0.07 9.72
C LEU A 201 26.55 -1.47 9.80
N GLU A 202 27.22 -2.48 10.37
CA GLU A 202 26.69 -3.85 10.47
C GLU A 202 26.30 -4.45 9.11
N VAL A 203 27.11 -4.18 8.09
CA VAL A 203 26.97 -4.77 6.75
C VAL A 203 28.05 -5.81 6.57
N GLU A 204 27.65 -7.04 6.29
CA GLU A 204 28.54 -8.18 6.03
C GLU A 204 28.05 -8.90 4.76
N ASN A 205 28.94 -9.04 3.78
CA ASN A 205 28.71 -9.74 2.51
C ASN A 205 27.42 -9.36 1.76
N PHE A 206 27.03 -8.08 1.81
CA PHE A 206 25.92 -7.59 0.99
C PHE A 206 26.28 -7.75 -0.49
N CYS A 207 25.36 -8.27 -1.29
CA CYS A 207 25.56 -8.45 -2.72
C CYS A 207 25.15 -7.15 -3.44
N VAL A 208 26.06 -6.56 -4.18
CA VAL A 208 25.87 -5.30 -4.89
C VAL A 208 25.83 -5.57 -6.38
N SER A 209 24.65 -5.41 -6.98
CA SER A 209 24.44 -5.38 -8.42
C SER A 209 24.48 -3.93 -8.92
N ILE A 210 25.08 -3.73 -10.09
CA ILE A 210 25.14 -2.44 -10.78
C ILE A 210 24.20 -2.55 -11.96
N ILE A 211 23.24 -1.63 -12.05
CA ILE A 211 22.19 -1.66 -13.06
C ILE A 211 22.37 -0.53 -14.08
N GLY A 212 21.91 -0.77 -15.30
CA GLY A 212 21.77 0.25 -16.34
C GLY A 212 22.79 0.12 -17.48
N ILE A 213 23.29 -1.08 -17.78
CA ILE A 213 24.14 -1.31 -18.96
C ILE A 213 23.42 -0.95 -20.27
N ALA A 214 22.10 -1.10 -20.31
CA ALA A 214 21.24 -0.72 -21.44
C ALA A 214 21.07 0.81 -21.60
N GLY A 215 21.64 1.62 -20.69
CA GLY A 215 21.55 3.08 -20.73
C GLY A 215 20.28 3.65 -20.09
N GLU A 216 19.43 2.79 -19.54
CA GLU A 216 18.23 3.16 -18.80
C GLU A 216 18.41 2.83 -17.31
N ARG A 217 17.87 3.69 -16.43
CA ARG A 217 17.81 3.49 -14.97
C ARG A 217 19.10 2.96 -14.35
N MET A 218 20.09 3.84 -14.47
CA MET A 218 21.42 3.70 -13.90
C MET A 218 21.35 3.72 -12.39
N GLY A 219 22.11 2.86 -11.72
CA GLY A 219 22.02 2.76 -10.27
C GLY A 219 22.76 1.58 -9.67
N LEU A 220 22.44 1.33 -8.40
CA LEU A 220 22.90 0.20 -7.60
C LEU A 220 21.72 -0.50 -6.96
N VAL A 221 21.79 -1.82 -6.85
CA VAL A 221 20.88 -2.64 -6.05
C VAL A 221 21.70 -3.44 -5.06
N LEU A 222 21.40 -3.25 -3.77
CA LEU A 222 22.05 -3.95 -2.67
C LEU A 222 21.08 -4.99 -2.10
N TYR A 223 21.52 -6.24 -2.12
CA TYR A 223 20.83 -7.36 -1.50
C TYR A 223 21.55 -7.76 -0.22
N PRO A 224 20.84 -8.22 0.84
CA PRO A 224 21.48 -8.65 2.08
C PRO A 224 22.51 -9.78 1.93
N SER A 225 22.48 -10.54 0.82
CA SER A 225 23.45 -11.60 0.53
C SER A 225 23.39 -12.04 -0.93
N VAL A 226 24.40 -12.81 -1.37
CA VAL A 226 24.39 -13.52 -2.67
C VAL A 226 23.17 -14.44 -2.80
N ALA A 227 22.81 -15.15 -1.74
CA ALA A 227 21.62 -16.00 -1.73
C ALA A 227 20.31 -15.19 -1.88
N GLY A 228 20.28 -13.95 -1.36
CA GLY A 228 19.17 -13.03 -1.58
C GLY A 228 19.03 -12.65 -3.05
N PHE A 229 20.13 -12.28 -3.70
CA PHE A 229 20.14 -11.96 -5.13
C PHE A 229 19.76 -13.16 -6.00
N SER A 230 20.27 -14.36 -5.71
CA SER A 230 19.89 -15.58 -6.45
C SER A 230 18.39 -15.90 -6.32
N ARG A 231 17.78 -15.74 -5.12
CA ARG A 231 16.32 -15.87 -4.96
C ARG A 231 15.55 -14.86 -5.80
N PHE A 232 16.04 -13.62 -5.91
CA PHE A 232 15.44 -12.62 -6.79
C PHE A 232 15.55 -13.04 -8.27
N LEU A 233 16.67 -13.62 -8.68
CA LEU A 233 16.85 -14.12 -10.05
C LEU A 233 15.94 -15.31 -10.37
N ASP A 234 15.78 -16.24 -9.42
CA ASP A 234 14.84 -17.36 -9.54
C ASP A 234 13.41 -16.83 -9.69
N PHE A 235 13.03 -15.89 -8.81
CA PHE A 235 11.75 -15.20 -8.85
C PHE A 235 11.49 -14.58 -10.25
N LEU A 236 12.49 -13.94 -10.84
CA LEU A 236 12.38 -13.34 -12.17
C LEU A 236 12.21 -14.35 -13.29
N ALA A 237 12.97 -15.45 -13.22
CA ALA A 237 12.86 -16.54 -14.19
C ALA A 237 11.48 -17.22 -14.14
N GLU A 238 10.92 -17.39 -12.94
CA GLU A 238 9.58 -17.96 -12.74
C GLU A 238 8.46 -17.05 -13.26
N ASN A 239 8.69 -15.74 -13.32
CA ASN A 239 7.71 -14.73 -13.72
C ASN A 239 8.01 -14.09 -15.10
N ALA A 240 8.90 -14.70 -15.89
CA ALA A 240 9.33 -14.15 -17.18
C ALA A 240 8.19 -14.08 -18.23
N ASP A 241 7.18 -14.94 -18.12
CA ASP A 241 6.02 -15.01 -19.04
C ASP A 241 4.84 -14.11 -18.62
N GLY A 242 4.98 -13.34 -17.54
CA GLY A 242 3.96 -12.43 -17.03
C GLY A 242 3.91 -12.42 -15.49
N PHE A 243 3.73 -11.23 -14.91
CA PHE A 243 3.59 -11.06 -13.47
C PHE A 243 2.15 -11.33 -13.03
N ASP A 244 1.96 -12.27 -12.11
CA ASP A 244 0.71 -12.40 -11.34
C ASP A 244 0.79 -11.46 -10.13
N LEU A 245 -0.12 -10.48 -10.02
CA LEU A 245 -0.06 -9.42 -8.99
C LEU A 245 -0.49 -9.91 -7.60
N ASP A 246 -1.12 -11.09 -7.49
CA ASP A 246 -1.87 -11.48 -6.30
C ASP A 246 -0.99 -12.03 -5.14
N SER A 247 0.30 -12.32 -5.33
CA SER A 247 1.17 -12.83 -4.25
C SER A 247 2.69 -12.76 -4.51
N VAL A 248 3.25 -11.58 -4.78
CA VAL A 248 4.63 -11.50 -5.26
C VAL A 248 5.66 -11.24 -4.15
N ASP A 249 5.96 -12.28 -3.38
CA ASP A 249 7.19 -12.31 -2.56
C ASP A 249 8.41 -12.55 -3.46
N MET A 250 9.27 -11.55 -3.60
CA MET A 250 10.57 -11.62 -4.30
C MET A 250 11.59 -12.50 -3.58
N GLY A 251 11.29 -12.97 -2.37
CA GLY A 251 12.16 -13.78 -1.53
C GLY A 251 13.35 -13.03 -0.93
N THR A 252 13.47 -11.72 -1.18
CA THR A 252 14.56 -10.88 -0.67
C THR A 252 14.19 -9.42 -0.60
N SER A 253 14.85 -8.70 0.30
CA SER A 253 14.77 -7.24 0.38
C SER A 253 15.85 -6.58 -0.47
N MET A 254 15.57 -5.40 -1.02
CA MET A 254 16.48 -4.67 -1.89
C MET A 254 16.60 -3.22 -1.45
N LEU A 255 17.83 -2.76 -1.22
CA LEU A 255 18.12 -1.34 -1.04
C LEU A 255 18.68 -0.79 -2.35
N THR A 256 18.00 0.21 -2.92
CA THR A 256 18.32 0.72 -4.26
C THR A 256 18.84 2.15 -4.20
N LEU A 257 19.77 2.47 -5.09
CA LEU A 257 20.14 3.84 -5.45
C LEU A 257 19.86 4.01 -6.94
N ASN A 258 18.86 4.82 -7.29
CA ASN A 258 18.51 5.11 -8.68
C ASN A 258 18.79 6.57 -9.02
N PHE A 259 19.15 6.83 -10.28
CA PHE A 259 19.28 8.17 -10.83
C PHE A 259 18.05 8.52 -11.67
N HIS A 260 17.30 9.52 -11.22
CA HIS A 260 16.06 9.96 -11.85
C HIS A 260 16.22 11.23 -12.65
N ARG A 261 15.37 11.38 -13.68
CA ARG A 261 15.18 12.66 -14.37
C ARG A 261 14.43 13.63 -13.46
N ALA A 262 14.80 14.90 -13.53
CA ALA A 262 14.14 15.96 -12.79
C ALA A 262 12.63 16.03 -13.10
N THR A 263 12.23 15.72 -14.33
CA THR A 263 10.81 15.71 -14.73
C THR A 263 10.00 14.62 -14.05
N ASP A 264 10.67 13.55 -13.65
CA ASP A 264 10.05 12.33 -13.09
C ASP A 264 10.07 12.36 -11.56
N LEU A 265 10.63 13.42 -10.96
CA LEU A 265 10.68 13.60 -9.52
C LEU A 265 9.61 14.57 -9.03
N PRO A 266 8.97 14.25 -7.88
CA PRO A 266 8.10 15.17 -7.18
C PRO A 266 8.72 16.55 -7.01
N GLN A 267 7.86 17.57 -7.11
CA GLN A 267 8.30 18.96 -7.03
C GLN A 267 9.01 19.23 -5.69
N SER A 268 8.53 18.67 -4.59
CA SER A 268 9.09 18.84 -3.24
C SER A 268 10.56 18.43 -3.15
N LEU A 269 10.92 17.23 -3.62
CA LEU A 269 12.29 16.70 -3.60
C LEU A 269 13.26 17.59 -4.37
N ARG A 270 12.83 18.07 -5.55
CA ARG A 270 13.66 18.98 -6.36
C ARG A 270 13.88 20.33 -5.68
N HIS A 271 12.85 20.88 -5.04
CA HIS A 271 12.97 22.14 -4.31
C HIS A 271 13.84 21.96 -3.06
N GLU A 272 13.75 20.84 -2.37
CA GLU A 272 14.60 20.51 -1.22
C GLU A 272 16.07 20.45 -1.65
N ALA A 273 16.40 19.68 -2.70
CA ALA A 273 17.76 19.61 -3.22
C ALA A 273 18.31 20.99 -3.65
N ALA A 274 17.50 21.79 -4.36
CA ALA A 274 17.88 23.13 -4.78
C ALA A 274 18.08 24.09 -3.59
N LYS A 275 17.23 24.00 -2.56
CA LYS A 275 17.29 24.83 -1.35
C LYS A 275 18.56 24.57 -0.54
N HIS A 276 18.98 23.31 -0.41
CA HIS A 276 20.19 22.93 0.31
C HIS A 276 21.46 23.02 -0.55
N GLY A 277 21.31 23.22 -1.87
CA GLY A 277 22.44 23.36 -2.79
C GLY A 277 23.17 22.05 -3.03
N TRP A 278 22.50 20.91 -2.84
CA TRP A 278 23.10 19.60 -3.04
C TRP A 278 23.49 19.38 -4.50
N PRO A 279 24.67 18.80 -4.75
CA PRO A 279 25.20 18.72 -6.10
C PRO A 279 24.54 17.58 -6.89
N VAL A 280 24.06 17.87 -8.09
CA VAL A 280 23.55 16.90 -9.06
C VAL A 280 24.41 16.97 -10.33
N ALA A 281 24.71 15.83 -10.95
CA ALA A 281 25.62 15.81 -12.12
C ALA A 281 24.99 16.49 -13.35
N ASP A 282 23.73 16.18 -13.64
CA ASP A 282 22.90 16.76 -14.70
C ASP A 282 21.39 16.54 -14.38
N THR A 283 20.49 16.93 -15.29
CA THR A 283 19.04 16.81 -15.09
C THR A 283 18.51 15.38 -15.01
N ASN A 284 19.33 14.37 -15.30
CA ASN A 284 18.99 12.93 -15.29
C ASN A 284 19.66 12.18 -14.13
N ALA A 285 20.32 12.91 -13.22
CA ALA A 285 21.21 12.33 -12.21
C ALA A 285 20.76 12.58 -10.77
N TYR A 286 19.47 12.76 -10.52
CA TYR A 286 18.98 12.97 -9.15
C TYR A 286 18.97 11.63 -8.40
N PRO A 287 19.72 11.49 -7.29
CA PRO A 287 19.75 10.25 -6.54
C PRO A 287 18.48 10.06 -5.71
N LEU A 288 17.91 8.87 -5.78
CA LEU A 288 16.84 8.44 -4.89
C LEU A 288 17.18 7.09 -4.29
N VAL A 289 17.04 7.00 -2.96
CA VAL A 289 17.21 5.75 -2.23
C VAL A 289 15.83 5.20 -1.88
N THR A 290 15.58 3.96 -2.27
CA THR A 290 14.33 3.25 -1.97
C THR A 290 14.64 1.87 -1.41
N HIS A 291 13.94 1.50 -0.34
CA HIS A 291 14.01 0.17 0.25
C HIS A 291 12.78 -0.64 -0.14
N TYR A 292 12.97 -1.73 -0.87
CA TYR A 292 11.90 -2.67 -1.17
C TYR A 292 11.95 -3.85 -0.20
N GLN A 293 10.79 -4.14 0.41
CA GLN A 293 10.60 -5.35 1.20
C GLN A 293 10.43 -6.58 0.29
N PRO A 294 10.53 -7.82 0.83
CA PRO A 294 10.33 -9.03 0.03
C PRO A 294 8.98 -9.05 -0.70
N ASP A 295 7.93 -8.50 -0.10
CA ASP A 295 6.59 -8.33 -0.68
C ASP A 295 6.46 -7.18 -1.69
N ARG A 296 7.58 -6.55 -2.07
CA ARG A 296 7.69 -5.38 -2.99
C ARG A 296 7.21 -4.05 -2.46
N ILE A 297 6.71 -3.98 -1.23
CA ILE A 297 6.21 -2.71 -0.70
C ILE A 297 7.42 -1.78 -0.48
N PRO A 298 7.44 -0.58 -1.12
CA PRO A 298 8.50 0.38 -0.93
C PRO A 298 8.39 1.01 0.46
N LYS A 299 9.38 0.77 1.31
CA LYS A 299 9.53 1.37 2.63
C LYS A 299 10.38 2.64 2.53
N PRO A 300 10.00 3.73 3.23
CA PRO A 300 10.88 4.89 3.35
C PRO A 300 12.23 4.49 3.98
N PRO A 301 13.37 4.91 3.40
CA PRO A 301 14.67 4.49 3.89
C PRO A 301 14.96 5.10 5.26
N THR A 302 15.74 4.36 6.06
CA THR A 302 16.30 4.82 7.33
C THR A 302 17.60 5.61 7.12
N GLU A 303 18.04 6.36 8.14
CA GLU A 303 19.34 7.04 8.09
C GLU A 303 20.50 6.05 7.90
N ARG A 304 20.46 4.88 8.56
CA ARG A 304 21.48 3.84 8.40
C ARG A 304 21.57 3.37 6.95
N GLU A 305 20.44 3.14 6.30
CA GLU A 305 20.39 2.68 4.90
C GLU A 305 20.93 3.73 3.93
N VAL A 306 20.58 5.00 4.11
CA VAL A 306 21.16 6.09 3.31
C VAL A 306 22.67 6.17 3.49
N ARG A 307 23.18 5.96 4.72
CA ARG A 307 24.62 5.90 4.97
C ARG A 307 25.27 4.68 4.31
N ILE A 308 24.65 3.50 4.35
CA ILE A 308 25.14 2.29 3.66
C ILE A 308 25.28 2.56 2.16
N VAL A 309 24.24 3.12 1.53
CA VAL A 309 24.25 3.45 0.10
C VAL A 309 25.32 4.48 -0.23
N SER A 310 25.47 5.52 0.59
CA SER A 310 26.48 6.57 0.38
C SER A 310 27.91 6.01 0.46
N VAL A 311 28.17 5.17 1.46
CA VAL A 311 29.46 4.48 1.64
C VAL A 311 29.73 3.52 0.47
N CYS A 312 28.72 2.76 0.05
CA CYS A 312 28.80 1.87 -1.10
C CYS A 312 29.13 2.64 -2.39
N ALA A 313 28.42 3.73 -2.67
CA ALA A 313 28.64 4.57 -3.84
C ALA A 313 30.06 5.17 -3.86
N ALA A 314 30.56 5.63 -2.71
CA ALA A 314 31.93 6.14 -2.58
C ALA A 314 32.97 5.05 -2.84
N ALA A 315 32.84 3.90 -2.17
CA ALA A 315 33.77 2.78 -2.29
C ALA A 315 33.79 2.21 -3.73
N LEU A 316 32.62 2.07 -4.35
CA LEU A 316 32.51 1.63 -5.74
C LEU A 316 33.19 2.62 -6.68
N THR A 317 32.95 3.91 -6.53
CA THR A 317 33.61 4.94 -7.36
C THR A 317 35.13 4.75 -7.34
N ASP A 318 35.72 4.67 -6.14
CA ASP A 318 37.16 4.49 -5.98
C ASP A 318 37.66 3.13 -6.48
N PHE A 319 36.85 2.07 -6.32
CA PHE A 319 37.17 0.74 -6.85
C PHE A 319 37.24 0.77 -8.38
N PHE A 320 36.25 1.35 -9.05
CA PHE A 320 36.24 1.46 -10.50
C PHE A 320 37.38 2.35 -11.03
N ASP A 321 37.73 3.42 -10.32
CA ASP A 321 38.82 4.29 -10.73
C ASP A 321 40.19 3.58 -10.67
N LYS A 322 40.39 2.68 -9.69
CA LYS A 322 41.64 1.93 -9.52
C LYS A 322 41.68 0.59 -10.26
N HIS A 323 40.52 -0.03 -10.49
CA HIS A 323 40.40 -1.44 -10.85
C HIS A 323 39.43 -1.73 -12.01
N ALA A 324 39.03 -0.74 -12.82
CA ALA A 324 38.10 -0.94 -13.95
C ALA A 324 38.49 -2.11 -14.89
N GLU A 325 39.78 -2.33 -15.13
CA GLU A 325 40.25 -3.41 -16.02
C GLU A 325 39.95 -4.81 -15.46
N LEU A 326 39.88 -4.98 -14.13
CA LEU A 326 39.49 -6.26 -13.53
C LEU A 326 38.04 -6.61 -13.88
N LEU A 327 37.13 -5.64 -13.76
CA LEU A 327 35.70 -5.86 -14.04
C LEU A 327 35.45 -6.13 -15.52
N ARG A 328 36.18 -5.42 -16.40
CA ARG A 328 36.15 -5.67 -17.84
C ARG A 328 36.69 -7.02 -18.26
N ALA A 329 37.52 -7.67 -17.44
CA ALA A 329 38.05 -9.00 -17.71
C ALA A 329 37.05 -10.13 -17.38
N GLY A 330 35.99 -9.85 -16.62
CA GLY A 330 35.08 -10.84 -16.05
C GLY A 330 35.52 -11.30 -14.66
N TYR A 331 34.83 -12.28 -14.09
CA TYR A 331 35.17 -12.79 -12.75
C TYR A 331 36.61 -13.33 -12.69
N PRO A 332 37.40 -12.96 -11.66
CA PRO A 332 38.77 -13.41 -11.50
C PRO A 332 38.81 -14.90 -11.11
N ALA A 333 39.99 -15.51 -11.24
CA ALA A 333 40.23 -16.89 -10.81
C ALA A 333 40.22 -17.03 -9.29
N ASP A 334 40.75 -16.03 -8.59
CA ASP A 334 40.76 -15.91 -7.14
C ASP A 334 40.02 -14.62 -6.74
N PRO A 335 39.28 -14.61 -5.63
CA PRO A 335 38.55 -13.42 -5.21
C PRO A 335 39.51 -12.26 -4.94
N PHE A 336 39.14 -11.06 -5.38
CA PHE A 336 39.93 -9.84 -5.20
C PHE A 336 39.22 -8.90 -4.23
N THR A 337 39.89 -8.55 -3.13
CA THR A 337 39.33 -7.67 -2.10
C THR A 337 40.14 -6.39 -1.97
N ALA A 338 39.46 -5.25 -1.91
CA ALA A 338 40.05 -3.94 -1.64
C ALA A 338 39.26 -3.17 -0.58
N SER A 339 39.97 -2.49 0.32
CA SER A 339 39.37 -1.59 1.32
C SER A 339 39.47 -0.13 0.87
N PHE A 340 38.42 0.63 1.16
CA PHE A 340 38.29 2.06 0.93
C PHE A 340 37.81 2.73 2.21
N THR A 341 38.27 3.94 2.46
CA THR A 341 37.84 4.72 3.63
C THR A 341 37.17 5.98 3.10
N THR A 342 35.93 6.21 3.53
CA THR A 342 35.20 7.43 3.20
C THR A 342 35.80 8.65 3.92
N GLU A 343 35.39 9.86 3.52
CA GLU A 343 35.91 11.10 4.12
C GLU A 343 35.57 11.23 5.61
N ASP A 344 34.46 10.64 6.05
CA ASP A 344 34.03 10.54 7.45
C ASP A 344 34.67 9.36 8.21
N GLY A 345 35.63 8.65 7.60
CA GLY A 345 36.45 7.64 8.26
C GLY A 345 35.81 6.24 8.36
N ILE A 346 34.73 5.98 7.62
CA ILE A 346 34.11 4.65 7.58
C ILE A 346 34.87 3.77 6.59
N GLU A 347 35.35 2.61 7.05
CA GLU A 347 35.96 1.61 6.18
C GLU A 347 34.86 0.77 5.49
N ALA A 348 34.96 0.69 4.16
CA ALA A 348 34.19 -0.21 3.32
C ALA A 348 35.13 -1.16 2.60
N ARG A 349 34.77 -2.44 2.57
CA ARG A 349 35.51 -3.47 1.85
C ARG A 349 34.66 -3.94 0.68
N LEU A 350 35.25 -3.90 -0.51
CA LEU A 350 34.65 -4.47 -1.72
C LEU A 350 35.41 -5.72 -2.11
N THR A 351 34.70 -6.82 -2.26
CA THR A 351 35.23 -8.08 -2.76
C THR A 351 34.62 -8.38 -4.11
N PHE A 352 35.45 -8.57 -5.13
CA PHE A 352 35.06 -9.13 -6.40
C PHE A 352 35.23 -10.65 -6.33
N PRO A 353 34.13 -11.42 -6.19
CA PRO A 353 34.19 -12.85 -5.96
C PRO A 353 34.79 -13.60 -7.15
N ASP A 354 35.31 -14.81 -6.91
CA ASP A 354 35.62 -15.73 -8.00
C ASP A 354 34.33 -16.39 -8.53
N LYS A 355 34.38 -16.85 -9.79
CA LYS A 355 33.22 -17.47 -10.45
C LYS A 355 32.70 -18.73 -9.73
N ALA A 356 33.56 -19.48 -9.03
CA ALA A 356 33.17 -20.72 -8.38
C ALA A 356 32.44 -20.50 -7.04
N SER A 357 32.61 -19.33 -6.43
CA SER A 357 31.90 -18.92 -5.20
C SER A 357 30.45 -18.46 -5.45
N LEU A 358 30.07 -18.24 -6.70
CA LEU A 358 28.74 -17.75 -7.07
C LEU A 358 27.80 -18.86 -7.56
N PRO A 359 26.48 -18.74 -7.29
CA PRO A 359 25.45 -19.54 -7.92
C PRO A 359 25.53 -19.57 -9.46
N ALA A 360 25.17 -20.70 -10.07
CA ALA A 360 25.34 -20.94 -11.50
C ALA A 360 24.47 -20.02 -12.37
N ASP A 361 23.25 -19.76 -11.92
CA ASP A 361 22.30 -18.79 -12.47
C ASP A 361 22.93 -17.39 -12.57
N MET A 362 23.67 -16.94 -11.56
CA MET A 362 24.30 -15.60 -11.58
C MET A 362 25.40 -15.45 -12.63
N VAL A 363 26.05 -16.54 -13.02
CA VAL A 363 27.21 -16.52 -13.93
C VAL A 363 26.92 -17.13 -15.31
N ASP A 364 25.65 -17.45 -15.57
CA ASP A 364 25.16 -17.93 -16.85
C ASP A 364 25.01 -16.75 -17.83
N GLU A 365 25.98 -16.64 -18.74
CA GLU A 365 26.02 -15.61 -19.79
C GLU A 365 24.96 -15.80 -20.88
N THR A 366 24.18 -16.89 -20.83
CA THR A 366 23.08 -17.14 -21.78
C THR A 366 21.72 -16.60 -21.32
N LEU A 367 21.60 -16.23 -20.04
CA LEU A 367 20.40 -15.61 -19.50
C LEU A 367 20.30 -14.15 -19.92
N ASP A 368 19.08 -13.69 -20.19
CA ASP A 368 18.84 -12.31 -20.58
C ASP A 368 19.11 -11.35 -19.39
N ASP A 369 20.03 -10.41 -19.60
CA ASP A 369 20.38 -9.39 -18.61
C ASP A 369 19.20 -8.46 -18.29
N SER A 370 18.21 -8.34 -19.19
CA SER A 370 16.99 -7.56 -18.97
C SER A 370 16.18 -8.04 -17.76
N LEU A 371 16.31 -9.33 -17.39
CA LEU A 371 15.61 -9.92 -16.26
C LEU A 371 16.00 -9.29 -14.93
N THR A 372 17.23 -8.77 -14.79
CA THR A 372 17.65 -8.08 -13.55
C THR A 372 16.92 -6.76 -13.30
N HIS A 373 16.14 -6.28 -14.27
CA HIS A 373 15.46 -4.98 -14.24
C HIS A 373 13.92 -5.12 -14.39
N PRO A 374 13.22 -5.94 -13.57
CA PRO A 374 11.78 -6.22 -13.73
C PRO A 374 10.88 -5.02 -13.47
N LEU A 375 11.36 -4.05 -12.69
CA LEU A 375 10.57 -2.88 -12.31
C LEU A 375 10.56 -1.86 -13.45
N GLY A 376 10.33 -2.25 -14.72
CA GLY A 376 10.29 -1.50 -16.01
C GLY A 376 9.66 -0.09 -16.02
N GLU A 377 9.94 0.73 -17.05
CA GLU A 377 9.37 2.09 -17.21
C GLU A 377 7.82 2.12 -17.13
N ASP A 378 7.17 0.99 -17.42
CA ASP A 378 5.71 0.81 -17.37
C ASP A 378 5.24 0.09 -16.10
N THR A 379 6.01 0.07 -15.00
CA THR A 379 5.55 -0.58 -13.77
C THR A 379 5.73 0.23 -12.50
N SER A 380 6.57 1.26 -12.37
CA SER A 380 6.52 2.05 -11.12
C SER A 380 5.35 3.03 -11.09
N GLU A 381 5.12 3.79 -12.17
CA GLU A 381 3.93 4.65 -12.30
C GLU A 381 2.69 3.79 -12.56
N ASP A 382 2.80 2.76 -13.41
CA ASP A 382 1.68 1.88 -13.76
C ASP A 382 1.42 0.77 -12.73
N LEU A 383 2.29 0.42 -11.77
CA LEU A 383 1.92 -0.46 -10.63
C LEU A 383 1.40 0.36 -9.47
N SER A 384 1.82 1.61 -9.28
CA SER A 384 1.09 2.53 -8.40
C SER A 384 -0.25 2.98 -8.99
N ASP A 385 -0.58 2.61 -10.23
CA ASP A 385 -1.90 2.82 -10.86
C ASP A 385 -2.63 1.47 -11.07
N LYS A 386 -1.92 0.36 -11.41
CA LYS A 386 -2.46 -1.01 -11.56
C LYS A 386 -2.60 -1.81 -10.28
N MET A 387 -1.78 -1.60 -9.24
CA MET A 387 -2.05 -2.20 -7.92
C MET A 387 -3.37 -1.69 -7.35
N PHE A 388 -3.83 -0.52 -7.80
CA PHE A 388 -5.12 0.03 -7.41
C PHE A 388 -6.24 -0.34 -8.39
N SER A 389 -5.97 -0.54 -9.69
CA SER A 389 -7.07 -0.63 -10.67
C SER A 389 -7.66 -2.01 -10.95
N ASP A 390 -7.05 -3.13 -10.53
CA ASP A 390 -7.51 -4.47 -10.95
C ASP A 390 -7.93 -5.39 -9.79
N THR A 391 -9.00 -4.99 -9.10
CA THR A 391 -9.97 -5.96 -8.55
C THR A 391 -11.37 -5.39 -8.62
N LEU A 392 -12.27 -6.14 -9.28
CA LEU A 392 -13.66 -5.84 -9.65
C LEU A 392 -13.83 -4.96 -10.90
N PRO A 393 -14.70 -5.35 -11.87
CA PRO A 393 -15.03 -4.48 -13.01
C PRO A 393 -15.50 -3.09 -12.54
N ARG A 394 -15.10 -2.01 -13.23
CA ARG A 394 -15.40 -0.61 -12.87
C ARG A 394 -16.86 -0.31 -12.55
N GLU A 395 -17.78 -1.03 -13.18
CA GLU A 395 -19.23 -0.94 -12.90
C GLU A 395 -19.58 -1.38 -11.47
N GLU A 396 -18.91 -2.43 -10.98
CA GLU A 396 -19.14 -2.99 -9.66
C GLU A 396 -18.44 -2.18 -8.57
N GLN A 397 -17.23 -1.66 -8.86
CA GLN A 397 -16.54 -0.68 -8.00
C GLN A 397 -17.43 0.57 -7.81
N SER A 398 -17.94 1.15 -8.90
CA SER A 398 -18.83 2.32 -8.84
C SER A 398 -20.10 2.05 -8.04
N ARG A 399 -20.66 0.84 -8.14
CA ARG A 399 -21.86 0.43 -7.39
C ARG A 399 -21.59 0.36 -5.89
N ILE A 400 -20.44 -0.18 -5.48
CA ILE A 400 -20.03 -0.26 -4.08
C ILE A 400 -19.77 1.15 -3.52
N VAL A 401 -19.10 2.02 -4.28
CA VAL A 401 -18.84 3.42 -3.89
C VAL A 401 -20.14 4.20 -3.68
N LEU A 402 -21.07 4.13 -4.62
CA LEU A 402 -22.36 4.81 -4.50
C LEU A 402 -23.18 4.27 -3.33
N GLN A 403 -23.14 2.95 -3.10
CA GLN A 403 -23.80 2.32 -1.96
C GLN A 403 -23.17 2.75 -0.62
N PHE A 404 -21.85 2.87 -0.55
CA PHE A 404 -21.16 3.38 0.62
C PHE A 404 -21.49 4.86 0.89
N LYS A 405 -21.38 5.73 -0.13
CA LYS A 405 -21.70 7.15 -0.02
C LYS A 405 -23.15 7.37 0.41
N ASP A 406 -24.08 6.61 -0.17
CA ASP A 406 -25.49 6.67 0.23
C ASP A 406 -25.69 6.34 1.71
N ASN A 407 -25.01 5.30 2.20
CA ASN A 407 -25.08 4.96 3.60
C ASN A 407 -24.36 5.97 4.53
N HIS A 408 -23.21 6.50 4.10
CA HIS A 408 -22.43 7.50 4.85
C HIS A 408 -23.22 8.81 5.00
N TYR A 409 -23.74 9.35 3.89
CA TYR A 409 -24.49 10.59 3.90
C TYR A 409 -25.90 10.43 4.50
N SER A 410 -26.50 9.23 4.47
CA SER A 410 -27.78 8.97 5.14
C SER A 410 -27.73 9.14 6.66
N ALA A 411 -26.57 8.93 7.29
CA ALA A 411 -26.41 9.11 8.74
C ALA A 411 -26.07 10.57 9.14
N TRP A 412 -25.56 11.36 8.19
CA TRP A 412 -25.07 12.73 8.41
C TRP A 412 -26.11 13.68 9.05
N PRO A 413 -27.42 13.65 8.68
CA PRO A 413 -28.43 14.54 9.28
C PRO A 413 -28.53 14.46 10.81
N ASP A 414 -28.15 13.32 11.38
CA ASP A 414 -28.29 13.00 12.80
C ASP A 414 -26.96 13.03 13.56
N GLN A 415 -25.85 13.38 12.89
CA GLN A 415 -24.53 13.50 13.52
C GLN A 415 -24.28 14.93 14.04
N PRO A 416 -23.79 15.12 15.29
CA PRO A 416 -23.46 16.44 15.82
C PRO A 416 -22.18 16.99 15.18
N LEU A 417 -22.22 18.23 14.69
CA LEU A 417 -21.11 18.83 13.95
C LEU A 417 -20.49 20.02 14.70
N PRO A 418 -19.15 20.09 14.85
CA PRO A 418 -18.47 21.27 15.42
C PRO A 418 -18.81 22.57 14.68
N ALA A 419 -18.94 22.52 13.35
CA ALA A 419 -19.35 23.65 12.51
C ALA A 419 -20.77 24.17 12.80
N LEU A 420 -21.59 23.37 13.50
CA LEU A 420 -22.94 23.71 13.96
C LEU A 420 -23.00 23.85 15.50
N ASN A 421 -21.87 24.18 16.14
CA ASN A 421 -21.73 24.27 17.61
C ASN A 421 -22.11 22.98 18.34
N GLY A 422 -21.84 21.82 17.74
CA GLY A 422 -22.17 20.51 18.29
C GLY A 422 -23.64 20.08 18.10
N GLU A 423 -24.44 20.84 17.34
CA GLU A 423 -25.78 20.42 16.94
C GLU A 423 -25.77 19.53 15.69
N THR A 424 -26.80 18.71 15.54
CA THR A 424 -26.99 17.92 14.31
C THR A 424 -27.57 18.79 13.19
N PRO A 425 -27.28 18.50 11.91
CA PRO A 425 -27.90 19.20 10.79
C PRO A 425 -29.42 19.26 10.89
N ARG A 426 -30.08 18.15 11.26
CA ARG A 426 -31.54 18.07 11.44
C ARG A 426 -32.06 19.01 12.53
N LYS A 427 -31.25 19.29 13.56
CA LYS A 427 -31.59 20.25 14.61
C LYS A 427 -31.30 21.69 14.16
N ALA A 428 -30.15 21.92 13.53
CA ALA A 428 -29.69 23.24 13.11
C ALA A 428 -30.62 23.89 12.07
N VAL A 429 -31.17 23.11 11.13
CA VAL A 429 -32.09 23.62 10.08
C VAL A 429 -33.38 24.24 10.62
N LYS A 430 -33.72 24.05 11.90
CA LYS A 430 -34.88 24.68 12.55
C LYS A 430 -34.72 26.18 12.79
N THR A 431 -33.49 26.71 12.66
CA THR A 431 -33.20 28.14 12.81
C THR A 431 -32.77 28.73 11.46
N ASN A 432 -33.07 30.00 11.22
CA ASN A 432 -32.66 30.67 9.97
C ASN A 432 -31.14 30.69 9.79
N MET A 433 -30.38 30.81 10.88
CA MET A 433 -28.92 30.81 10.87
C MET A 433 -28.37 29.39 10.62
N GLY A 434 -28.84 28.39 11.35
CA GLY A 434 -28.42 27.00 11.17
C GLY A 434 -28.81 26.44 9.80
N ARG A 435 -29.95 26.82 9.24
CA ARG A 435 -30.32 26.46 7.85
C ARG A 435 -29.32 26.99 6.82
N ARG A 436 -28.83 28.23 6.99
CA ARG A 436 -27.78 28.79 6.12
C ARG A 436 -26.45 28.05 6.29
N GLN A 437 -26.08 27.70 7.52
CA GLN A 437 -24.84 26.94 7.79
C GLN A 437 -24.89 25.54 7.17
N VAL A 438 -26.00 24.81 7.36
CA VAL A 438 -26.20 23.48 6.74
C VAL A 438 -26.24 23.56 5.21
N THR A 439 -26.84 24.62 4.65
CA THR A 439 -26.83 24.83 3.19
C THR A 439 -25.43 25.06 2.63
N LEU A 440 -24.57 25.79 3.36
CA LEU A 440 -23.18 26.02 2.96
C LEU A 440 -22.36 24.73 3.04
N LEU A 441 -22.57 23.91 4.07
CA LEU A 441 -21.92 22.59 4.18
C LEU A 441 -22.31 21.67 3.02
N LEU A 442 -23.60 21.61 2.67
CA LEU A 442 -24.06 20.82 1.52
C LEU A 442 -23.49 21.32 0.19
N LYS A 443 -23.40 22.66 -0.01
CA LYS A 443 -22.76 23.23 -1.21
C LYS A 443 -21.27 22.89 -1.30
N ASP A 444 -20.59 22.83 -0.16
CA ASP A 444 -19.17 22.45 -0.12
C ASP A 444 -18.99 20.96 -0.45
N PHE A 445 -19.85 20.09 0.09
CA PHE A 445 -19.85 18.66 -0.24
C PHE A 445 -20.12 18.41 -1.72
N GLU A 446 -21.13 19.06 -2.29
CA GLU A 446 -21.46 18.95 -3.72
C GLU A 446 -20.33 19.46 -4.62
N LYS A 447 -19.62 20.51 -4.20
CA LYS A 447 -18.48 21.06 -4.94
C LYS A 447 -17.30 20.07 -4.96
N THR A 448 -17.03 19.43 -3.83
CA THR A 448 -16.01 18.38 -3.73
C THR A 448 -16.43 17.14 -4.52
N GLU A 449 -17.70 16.76 -4.47
CA GLU A 449 -18.26 15.63 -5.21
C GLU A 449 -18.24 15.86 -6.73
N ALA A 450 -18.43 17.10 -7.20
CA ALA A 450 -18.40 17.44 -8.62
C ALA A 450 -17.02 17.22 -9.27
N GLN A 451 -15.94 17.14 -8.48
CA GLN A 451 -14.59 16.86 -8.96
C GLN A 451 -14.37 15.36 -9.21
N GLN A 452 -15.26 14.50 -8.73
CA GLN A 452 -15.19 13.05 -8.89
C GLN A 452 -15.60 12.60 -10.31
N PRO A 453 -15.19 11.40 -10.76
CA PRO A 453 -15.69 10.78 -11.99
C PRO A 453 -17.21 10.60 -11.97
N GLU A 454 -17.87 10.81 -13.11
CA GLU A 454 -19.35 10.82 -13.20
C GLU A 454 -20.01 9.54 -12.65
N SER A 455 -19.37 8.37 -12.82
CA SER A 455 -19.86 7.08 -12.34
C SER A 455 -19.85 6.91 -10.82
N ALA A 456 -19.12 7.76 -10.08
CA ALA A 456 -18.92 7.67 -8.64
C ALA A 456 -19.55 8.84 -7.84
N ARG A 457 -20.26 9.76 -8.52
CA ARG A 457 -20.85 10.96 -7.91
C ARG A 457 -22.11 10.65 -7.12
N TYR A 458 -22.13 11.02 -5.85
CA TYR A 458 -23.31 10.96 -5.00
C TYR A 458 -24.30 12.10 -5.26
N ASP A 459 -25.60 11.79 -5.30
CA ASP A 459 -26.66 12.77 -5.49
C ASP A 459 -27.20 13.27 -4.12
N PHE A 460 -26.83 14.50 -3.77
CA PHE A 460 -27.25 15.15 -2.53
C PHE A 460 -28.69 15.67 -2.54
N SER A 461 -29.43 15.57 -3.64
CA SER A 461 -30.80 16.07 -3.75
C SER A 461 -31.75 15.41 -2.73
N GLY A 462 -31.56 14.10 -2.47
CA GLY A 462 -32.31 13.37 -1.44
C GLY A 462 -32.06 13.91 -0.03
N LEU A 463 -30.79 14.21 0.28
CA LEU A 463 -30.37 14.75 1.58
C LEU A 463 -30.90 16.17 1.81
N ARG A 464 -30.89 17.00 0.76
CA ARG A 464 -31.47 18.35 0.76
C ARG A 464 -32.98 18.32 1.02
N ALA A 465 -33.69 17.43 0.32
CA ALA A 465 -35.12 17.25 0.50
C ALA A 465 -35.46 16.78 1.93
N GLU A 466 -34.68 15.86 2.49
CA GLU A 466 -34.88 15.38 3.87
C GLU A 466 -34.69 16.48 4.92
N LEU A 467 -33.71 17.35 4.72
CA LEU A 467 -33.43 18.50 5.59
C LEU A 467 -34.35 19.71 5.32
N GLY A 468 -35.24 19.60 4.33
CA GLY A 468 -36.13 20.67 3.90
C GLY A 468 -35.39 21.90 3.39
N ILE A 469 -34.23 21.72 2.77
CA ILE A 469 -33.45 22.80 2.15
C ILE A 469 -33.80 22.77 0.65
N GLU A 470 -34.41 23.85 0.15
CA GLU A 470 -34.74 23.94 -1.28
C GLU A 470 -33.44 24.01 -2.11
N ASP A 471 -33.45 23.32 -3.26
CA ASP A 471 -32.38 23.41 -4.25
C ASP A 471 -32.31 24.85 -4.77
N ASP A 472 -31.10 25.41 -4.77
CA ASP A 472 -30.82 26.65 -5.48
C ASP A 472 -30.71 26.31 -6.97
N PRO A 473 -31.61 26.80 -7.85
CA PRO A 473 -31.65 26.42 -9.26
C PRO A 473 -30.38 26.84 -10.04
N ALA A 474 -29.45 27.56 -9.42
CA ALA A 474 -28.15 27.95 -9.98
C ALA A 474 -27.06 26.85 -9.92
N SER A 475 -27.37 25.65 -9.44
CA SER A 475 -26.37 24.59 -9.20
C SER A 475 -26.28 23.53 -10.31
N ARG A 476 -27.03 23.69 -11.42
CA ARG A 476 -27.16 22.69 -12.51
C ARG A 476 -26.65 23.15 -13.88
N GLU A 477 -25.70 24.08 -13.95
CA GLU A 477 -25.02 24.46 -15.20
C GLU A 477 -23.55 24.05 -15.22
#